data_AF-A0A9W6J6Y1-F1
#
_entry.id   AF-A0A9W6J6Y1-F1
#
_cell.length_a   1.000
_cell.length_b   1.000
_cell.length_c   1.000
_cell.angle_alpha   90.00
_cell.angle_beta   90.00
_cell.angle_gamma   90.00
#
_symmetry.space_group_name_H-M   'P 1'
#
loop_
_entity.id
_entity.type
_entity.pdbx_description
1 polymer ?
#
loop_
_entity_poly.entity_id
_entity_poly.type
_entity_poly.pdbx_seq_one_letter_code
_entity_poly.pdbx_strand_id
1 'polypeptide(L)'
;MTVRRHRLAARLLTVAMLVAWAGLAGAQDYPPGYDPGGYDGGDRSTCIRLEGQLANLDRGRGGGQPDLGAAIAQQQQDIANLSAQVRQIGCDKRGFLIFQPQLPPQCDSLNRRLTQARSTLDRTMMQARGQQSGNNEQRRQLIYALAQNNCGAQYQAALGQGSGGGGGYGNQNRRPRNFIEQLFGVPREEAEPLDVQPLEMPKVSTYRTVCVRTCDGFFFPISFAATPAKFGSDEAQCQRQCPGTEARLFAYRNPGEDINQAVGINGQPYMSLPTALLFKKEYVAACTCRPAGMSWAQALGGQEDQTLRKGDIVVTEDASREMAQPRPATPPPAKKP
;
A
#
# COMPACT_ATOMS: atom_id res chain seq x y z
N MET A 1 10.90 -32.83 -79.98
CA MET A 1 11.02 -31.39 -80.29
C MET A 1 9.63 -30.85 -80.64
N THR A 2 9.19 -29.77 -79.98
CA THR A 2 8.07 -28.85 -80.34
C THR A 2 6.65 -29.48 -80.36
N VAL A 3 5.51 -28.84 -80.04
CA VAL A 3 5.06 -27.44 -79.95
C VAL A 3 4.02 -27.30 -78.81
N ARG A 4 3.81 -26.06 -78.40
CA ARG A 4 3.12 -25.50 -77.23
C ARG A 4 1.79 -24.84 -77.65
N ARG A 5 0.89 -24.67 -76.66
CA ARG A 5 -0.16 -23.62 -76.48
C ARG A 5 -1.62 -24.03 -76.79
N HIS A 6 -2.52 -23.76 -75.84
CA HIS A 6 -3.58 -22.72 -75.83
C HIS A 6 -4.10 -22.58 -74.37
N ARG A 7 -4.04 -21.40 -73.70
CA ARG A 7 -5.04 -20.30 -73.66
C ARG A 7 -6.43 -20.81 -73.23
N LEU A 8 -7.21 -20.27 -72.30
CA LEU A 8 -7.27 -18.97 -71.60
C LEU A 8 -8.31 -19.08 -70.44
N ALA A 9 -8.07 -18.28 -69.40
CA ALA A 9 -9.02 -17.45 -68.64
C ALA A 9 -10.24 -18.04 -67.90
N ALA A 10 -10.18 -17.89 -66.57
CA ALA A 10 -11.30 -17.88 -65.64
C ALA A 10 -11.88 -16.47 -65.48
N ARG A 11 -13.22 -16.34 -65.36
CA ARG A 11 -13.94 -15.43 -64.43
C ARG A 11 -15.47 -15.45 -64.60
N LEU A 12 -16.14 -15.60 -63.45
CA LEU A 12 -17.40 -14.96 -62.99
C LEU A 12 -18.74 -15.25 -63.71
N LEU A 13 -19.73 -15.80 -62.98
CA LEU A 13 -20.89 -15.03 -62.47
C LEU A 13 -21.92 -15.91 -61.71
N THR A 14 -22.35 -15.33 -60.58
CA THR A 14 -23.52 -15.52 -59.70
C THR A 14 -24.78 -16.22 -60.24
N VAL A 15 -25.41 -17.06 -59.39
CA VAL A 15 -26.89 -17.14 -59.24
C VAL A 15 -27.23 -17.47 -57.78
N ALA A 16 -28.19 -16.73 -57.22
CA ALA A 16 -28.77 -16.89 -55.89
C ALA A 16 -29.87 -17.97 -55.87
N MET A 17 -29.99 -18.73 -54.78
CA MET A 17 -31.22 -19.47 -54.44
C MET A 17 -31.44 -19.48 -52.92
N LEU A 18 -32.55 -18.87 -52.51
CA LEU A 18 -33.18 -19.04 -51.20
C LEU A 18 -34.11 -20.25 -51.27
N VAL A 19 -33.91 -21.24 -50.40
CA VAL A 19 -34.97 -22.20 -50.02
C VAL A 19 -34.88 -22.48 -48.53
N ALA A 20 -35.95 -22.12 -47.82
CA ALA A 20 -36.17 -22.38 -46.40
C ALA A 20 -36.31 -23.89 -46.12
N TRP A 21 -35.69 -24.37 -45.04
CA TRP A 21 -35.96 -25.71 -44.50
C TRP A 21 -36.41 -25.59 -43.05
N ALA A 22 -37.60 -26.14 -42.80
CA ALA A 22 -38.24 -26.27 -41.51
C ALA A 22 -37.45 -27.22 -40.61
N GLY A 23 -37.41 -26.89 -39.32
CA GLY A 23 -36.68 -27.62 -38.29
C GLY A 23 -37.25 -29.01 -38.03
N LEU A 24 -36.35 -29.99 -37.97
CA LEU A 24 -36.57 -31.28 -37.32
C LEU A 24 -35.89 -31.22 -35.95
N ALA A 25 -36.69 -31.38 -34.90
CA ALA A 25 -36.24 -31.47 -33.52
C ALA A 25 -35.54 -32.82 -33.30
N GLY A 26 -34.24 -32.77 -33.00
CA GLY A 26 -33.50 -33.86 -32.37
C GLY A 26 -33.36 -33.56 -30.88
N ALA A 27 -33.98 -34.38 -30.04
CA ALA A 27 -33.78 -34.35 -28.59
C ALA A 27 -32.35 -34.81 -28.27
N GLN A 28 -31.53 -33.91 -27.73
CA GLN A 28 -30.30 -34.25 -27.04
C GLN A 28 -30.50 -33.94 -25.56
N ASP A 29 -30.45 -35.00 -24.75
CA ASP A 29 -30.34 -34.97 -23.30
C ASP A 29 -29.17 -34.06 -22.89
N TYR A 30 -29.48 -32.94 -22.24
CA TYR A 30 -28.50 -32.06 -21.59
C TYR A 30 -28.63 -32.26 -20.08
N PRO A 31 -27.53 -32.42 -19.34
CA PRO A 31 -27.57 -32.51 -17.88
C PRO A 31 -28.14 -31.20 -17.27
N PRO A 32 -28.86 -31.28 -16.14
CA PRO A 32 -29.59 -30.14 -15.60
C PRO A 32 -28.65 -29.09 -15.02
N GLY A 33 -28.84 -27.85 -15.49
CA GLY A 33 -28.75 -26.61 -14.71
C GLY A 33 -27.49 -26.38 -13.87
N TYR A 34 -26.47 -25.76 -14.47
CA TYR A 34 -25.62 -24.82 -13.74
C TYR A 34 -26.14 -23.41 -14.04
N ASP A 35 -26.81 -22.82 -13.05
CA ASP A 35 -27.28 -21.43 -13.06
C ASP A 35 -26.24 -20.58 -12.30
N PRO A 36 -25.37 -19.81 -12.98
CA PRO A 36 -24.48 -18.90 -12.29
C PRO A 36 -25.22 -17.59 -12.07
N GLY A 37 -25.86 -17.46 -10.90
CA GLY A 37 -26.11 -16.13 -10.33
C GLY A 37 -27.53 -15.84 -9.91
N GLY A 38 -28.11 -16.69 -9.07
CA GLY A 38 -29.10 -16.23 -8.08
C GLY A 38 -28.41 -15.44 -6.97
N TYR A 39 -27.91 -14.24 -7.25
CA TYR A 39 -27.71 -13.24 -6.20
C TYR A 39 -29.05 -12.50 -6.05
N ASP A 40 -29.82 -12.88 -5.04
CA ASP A 40 -30.85 -12.03 -4.46
C ASP A 40 -30.14 -10.81 -3.83
N GLY A 41 -29.76 -9.90 -4.72
CA GLY A 41 -29.01 -8.70 -4.39
C GLY A 41 -29.97 -7.76 -3.70
N GLY A 42 -29.64 -7.41 -2.45
CA GLY A 42 -30.27 -6.26 -1.81
C GLY A 42 -30.20 -5.05 -2.74
N ASP A 43 -31.19 -4.18 -2.61
CA ASP A 43 -31.43 -3.03 -3.49
C ASP A 43 -30.12 -2.35 -3.87
N ARG A 44 -29.71 -2.51 -5.14
CA ARG A 44 -28.42 -2.06 -5.69
C ARG A 44 -28.15 -0.58 -5.38
N SER A 45 -29.21 0.22 -5.32
CA SER A 45 -29.14 1.64 -4.97
C SER A 45 -28.74 1.88 -3.51
N THR A 46 -29.21 1.02 -2.60
CA THR A 46 -28.88 1.05 -1.17
C THR A 46 -27.42 0.65 -0.92
N CYS A 47 -26.92 -0.34 -1.66
CA CYS A 47 -25.52 -0.73 -1.59
C CYS A 47 -24.58 0.37 -2.05
N ILE A 48 -24.82 0.98 -3.21
CA ILE A 48 -24.01 2.09 -3.72
C ILE A 48 -23.97 3.26 -2.71
N ARG A 49 -25.09 3.55 -2.05
CA ARG A 49 -25.17 4.62 -1.04
C ARG A 49 -24.34 4.29 0.22
N LEU A 50 -24.47 3.08 0.75
CA LEU A 50 -23.75 2.65 1.96
C LEU A 50 -22.23 2.54 1.71
N GLU A 51 -21.83 2.05 0.53
CA GLU A 51 -20.43 2.00 0.12
C GLU A 51 -19.84 3.39 -0.05
N GLY A 52 -20.61 4.34 -0.60
CA GLY A 52 -20.24 5.74 -0.69
C GLY A 52 -20.00 6.38 0.68
N GLN A 53 -20.83 6.06 1.68
CA GLN A 53 -20.65 6.52 3.06
C GLN A 53 -19.39 5.92 3.71
N LEU A 54 -19.12 4.63 3.51
CA LEU A 54 -17.91 3.98 4.00
C LEU A 54 -16.65 4.57 3.34
N ALA A 55 -16.69 4.80 2.03
CA ALA A 55 -15.60 5.42 1.28
C ALA A 55 -15.33 6.87 1.69
N ASN A 56 -16.35 7.62 2.13
CA ASN A 56 -16.18 8.97 2.69
C ASN A 56 -15.51 8.93 4.06
N LEU A 57 -15.90 7.98 4.91
CA LEU A 57 -15.29 7.78 6.23
C LEU A 57 -13.83 7.32 6.12
N ASP A 58 -13.53 6.42 5.18
CA ASP A 58 -12.17 5.95 4.90
C ASP A 58 -11.30 7.05 4.23
N ARG A 59 -11.88 7.91 3.38
CA ARG A 59 -11.20 9.09 2.79
C ARG A 59 -10.97 10.21 3.79
N GLY A 60 -11.82 10.37 4.80
CA GLY A 60 -11.64 11.32 5.91
C GLY A 60 -10.34 11.10 6.69
N ARG A 61 -9.69 9.95 6.53
CA ARG A 61 -8.36 9.63 7.04
C ARG A 61 -7.20 10.28 6.25
N GLY A 62 -7.45 10.81 5.05
CA GLY A 62 -6.42 11.31 4.14
C GLY A 62 -6.74 12.64 3.43
N GLY A 63 -7.89 13.26 3.71
CA GLY A 63 -8.30 14.52 3.09
C GLY A 63 -8.64 15.59 4.14
N GLY A 64 -7.66 16.42 4.50
CA GLY A 64 -7.90 17.70 5.18
C GLY A 64 -8.03 17.70 6.70
N GLN A 65 -7.84 16.58 7.40
CA GLN A 65 -7.56 16.65 8.84
C GLN A 65 -6.10 17.09 9.05
N PRO A 66 -5.83 18.03 9.98
CA PRO A 66 -4.46 18.30 10.40
C PRO A 66 -3.83 16.96 10.80
N ASP A 67 -2.65 16.66 10.26
CA ASP A 67 -1.95 15.41 10.50
C ASP A 67 -1.61 15.33 12.00
N LEU A 68 -2.56 14.81 12.77
CA LEU A 68 -2.47 14.65 14.22
C LEU A 68 -1.25 13.81 14.56
N GLY A 69 -0.86 12.88 13.66
CA GLY A 69 0.39 12.12 13.77
C GLY A 69 1.63 13.00 13.70
N ALA A 70 1.71 13.87 12.68
CA ALA A 70 2.81 14.83 12.56
C ALA A 70 2.85 15.84 13.72
N ALA A 71 1.69 16.32 14.18
CA ALA A 71 1.58 17.23 15.33
C ALA A 71 2.02 16.56 16.65
N ILE A 72 1.64 15.30 16.87
CA ILE A 72 2.08 14.50 18.02
C ILE A 72 3.60 14.26 17.96
N ALA A 73 4.14 13.91 16.79
CA ALA A 73 5.57 13.69 16.61
C ALA A 73 6.39 14.97 16.90
N GLN A 74 5.91 16.12 16.44
CA GLN A 74 6.54 17.40 16.74
C GLN A 74 6.52 17.73 18.24
N GLN A 75 5.37 17.57 18.90
CA GLN A 75 5.24 17.82 20.34
C GLN A 75 6.12 16.89 21.19
N GLN A 76 6.31 15.64 20.76
CA GLN A 76 7.23 14.70 21.42
C GLN A 76 8.68 15.17 21.33
N GLN A 77 9.10 15.73 20.19
CA GLN A 77 10.44 16.28 20.02
C GLN A 77 10.68 17.51 20.92
N ASP A 78 9.68 18.40 21.04
CA ASP A 78 9.78 19.56 21.93
C ASP A 78 9.95 19.14 23.40
N ILE A 79 9.21 18.12 23.85
CA ILE A 79 9.37 17.54 25.19
C ILE A 79 10.75 16.90 25.36
N ALA A 80 11.25 16.19 24.35
CA ALA A 80 12.57 15.58 24.38
C ALA A 80 13.67 16.64 24.53
N ASN A 81 13.60 17.72 23.73
CA ASN A 81 14.54 18.84 23.78
C ASN A 81 14.51 19.57 25.13
N LEU A 82 13.31 19.87 25.65
CA LEU A 82 13.15 20.48 26.97
C LEU A 82 13.66 19.56 28.09
N SER A 83 13.40 18.26 27.99
CA SER A 83 13.88 17.30 28.98
C SER A 83 15.41 17.17 28.98
N ALA A 84 16.05 17.26 27.81
CA ALA A 84 17.50 17.27 27.69
C ALA A 84 18.10 18.54 28.31
N GLN A 85 17.48 19.71 28.08
CA GLN A 85 17.91 20.98 28.68
C GLN A 85 17.78 20.97 30.21
N VAL A 86 16.69 20.42 30.76
CA VAL A 86 16.48 20.28 32.21
C VAL A 86 17.55 19.40 32.86
N ARG A 87 17.92 18.29 32.20
CA ARG A 87 19.00 17.39 32.67
C ARG A 87 20.38 18.05 32.58
N GLN A 88 20.63 18.83 31.53
CA GLN A 88 21.91 19.53 31.34
C GLN A 88 22.14 20.62 32.40
N ILE A 89 21.07 21.31 32.82
CA ILE A 89 21.13 22.35 33.85
C ILE A 89 21.12 21.72 35.27
N GLY A 90 20.83 20.42 35.39
CA GLY A 90 20.81 19.69 36.67
C GLY A 90 19.59 20.01 37.54
N CYS A 91 18.49 20.46 36.92
CA CYS A 91 17.24 20.80 37.61
C CYS A 91 16.51 19.58 38.22
N ASP A 92 16.98 18.36 37.91
CA ASP A 92 16.50 17.07 38.41
C ASP A 92 17.25 16.57 39.66
N LYS A 93 18.39 17.18 39.99
CA LYS A 93 19.18 16.86 41.18
C LYS A 93 18.55 17.45 42.44
N ARG A 94 17.49 16.81 42.94
CA ARG A 94 17.06 17.00 44.34
C ARG A 94 18.09 16.32 45.25
N GLY A 95 19.10 17.08 45.70
CA GLY A 95 20.10 16.60 46.64
C GLY A 95 19.46 16.20 47.98
N PHE A 96 19.64 14.94 48.39
CA PHE A 96 19.15 14.37 49.65
C PHE A 96 20.14 14.55 50.83
N LEU A 97 21.08 15.50 50.77
CA LEU A 97 22.11 15.66 51.82
C LEU A 97 22.23 17.10 52.34
N ILE A 98 22.64 17.22 53.61
CA ILE A 98 22.63 18.39 54.52
C ILE A 98 23.58 19.54 54.06
N PHE A 99 24.07 19.53 52.82
CA PHE A 99 24.87 20.60 52.22
C PHE A 99 24.34 20.91 50.81
N GLN A 100 23.34 21.79 50.71
CA GLN A 100 22.60 22.10 49.48
C GLN A 100 23.42 22.87 48.43
N PRO A 101 23.43 22.46 47.15
CA PRO A 101 23.35 23.40 46.04
C PRO A 101 21.89 23.84 45.90
N GLN A 102 21.64 25.14 46.07
CA GLN A 102 20.34 25.76 45.80
C GLN A 102 19.91 25.44 44.37
N LEU A 103 18.69 24.92 44.20
CA LEU A 103 18.11 24.72 42.88
C LEU A 103 18.06 26.10 42.20
N PRO A 104 18.63 26.28 40.99
CA PRO A 104 18.58 27.57 40.32
C PRO A 104 17.12 28.03 40.18
N PRO A 105 16.75 29.28 40.51
CA PRO A 105 15.37 29.76 40.41
C PRO A 105 14.79 29.68 38.98
N GLN A 106 15.68 29.53 37.99
CA GLN A 106 15.34 29.33 36.59
C GLN A 106 14.71 27.94 36.33
N CYS A 107 15.03 26.92 37.14
CA CYS A 107 14.50 25.56 37.02
C CYS A 107 12.98 25.48 37.27
N ASP A 108 12.43 26.34 38.12
CA ASP A 108 10.99 26.35 38.41
C ASP A 108 10.13 26.76 37.22
N SER A 109 10.66 27.65 36.38
CA SER A 109 9.99 28.09 35.16
C SER A 109 10.05 27.02 34.06
N LEU A 110 11.16 26.30 33.96
CA LEU A 110 11.37 25.22 33.01
C LEU A 110 10.56 23.96 33.36
N ASN A 111 10.51 23.59 34.65
CA ASN A 111 9.69 22.47 35.13
C ASN A 111 8.19 22.71 34.94
N ARG A 112 7.73 23.96 35.05
CA ARG A 112 6.35 24.34 34.74
C ARG A 112 6.04 24.16 33.25
N ARG A 113 6.94 24.60 32.36
CA ARG A 113 6.82 24.42 30.90
C ARG A 113 6.79 22.94 30.49
N LEU A 114 7.66 22.12 31.10
CA LEU A 114 7.70 20.68 30.82
C LEU A 114 6.42 19.96 31.27
N THR A 115 5.90 20.29 32.47
CA THR A 115 4.64 19.74 32.98
C THR A 115 3.46 20.14 32.10
N GLN A 116 3.44 21.41 31.66
CA GLN A 116 2.41 21.90 30.74
C GLN A 116 2.47 21.19 29.38
N ALA A 117 3.67 21.04 28.78
CA ALA A 117 3.88 20.35 27.51
C ALA A 117 3.44 18.88 27.52
N ARG A 118 3.72 18.16 28.63
CA ARG A 118 3.24 16.78 28.83
C ARG A 118 1.72 16.72 28.91
N SER A 119 1.09 17.61 29.68
CA SER A 119 -0.37 17.65 29.82
C SER A 119 -1.10 17.98 28.51
N THR A 120 -0.47 18.73 27.60
CA THR A 120 -1.02 19.03 26.27
C THR A 120 -0.90 17.83 25.34
N LEU A 121 0.21 17.09 25.42
CA LEU A 121 0.39 15.85 24.68
C LEU A 121 -0.66 14.80 25.09
N ASP A 122 -0.87 14.62 26.39
CA ASP A 122 -1.84 13.64 26.91
C ASP A 122 -3.28 13.96 26.46
N ARG A 123 -3.67 15.25 26.49
CA ARG A 123 -4.99 15.69 25.98
C ARG A 123 -5.14 15.44 24.48
N THR A 124 -4.09 15.72 23.70
CA THR A 124 -4.09 15.52 22.25
C THR A 124 -4.15 14.03 21.89
N MET A 125 -3.42 13.19 22.63
CA MET A 125 -3.48 11.73 22.47
C MET A 125 -4.84 11.16 22.82
N MET A 126 -5.46 11.63 23.91
CA MET A 126 -6.81 11.22 24.31
C MET A 126 -7.85 11.61 23.26
N GLN A 127 -7.75 12.82 22.69
CA GLN A 127 -8.62 13.27 21.61
C GLN A 127 -8.42 12.47 20.32
N ALA A 128 -7.17 12.19 19.95
CA ALA A 128 -6.84 11.36 18.78
C ALA A 128 -7.38 9.93 18.94
N ARG A 129 -7.22 9.32 20.12
CA ARG A 129 -7.77 7.99 20.42
C ARG A 129 -9.30 7.97 20.43
N GLY A 130 -9.94 8.99 21.00
CA GLY A 130 -11.40 9.13 21.02
C GLY A 130 -11.99 9.31 19.62
N GLN A 131 -11.35 10.14 18.79
CA GLN A 131 -11.78 10.37 17.41
C GLN A 131 -11.57 9.11 16.55
N GLN A 132 -10.48 8.38 16.76
CA GLN A 132 -10.23 7.11 16.10
C GLN A 132 -11.21 6.01 16.53
N SER A 133 -11.60 5.96 17.82
CA SER A 133 -12.61 5.03 18.32
C SER A 133 -13.98 5.32 17.69
N GLY A 134 -14.41 6.58 17.69
CA GLY A 134 -15.70 6.98 17.12
C GLY A 134 -15.79 6.69 15.62
N ASN A 135 -14.74 6.96 14.86
CA ASN A 135 -14.69 6.64 13.43
C ASN A 135 -14.67 5.12 13.19
N ASN A 136 -13.96 4.35 14.01
CA ASN A 136 -13.95 2.89 13.91
C ASN A 136 -15.30 2.26 14.26
N GLU A 137 -16.02 2.81 15.23
CA GLU A 137 -17.38 2.39 15.60
C GLU A 137 -18.37 2.68 14.48
N GLN A 138 -18.35 3.90 13.92
CA GLN A 138 -19.15 4.27 12.74
C GLN A 138 -18.82 3.39 11.53
N ARG A 139 -17.54 3.08 11.31
CA ARG A 139 -17.08 2.18 10.24
C ARG A 139 -17.64 0.77 10.42
N ARG A 140 -17.62 0.24 11.64
CA ARG A 140 -18.19 -1.08 11.96
C ARG A 140 -19.70 -1.11 11.72
N GLN A 141 -20.41 -0.04 12.08
CA GLN A 141 -21.85 0.08 11.85
C GLN A 141 -22.18 0.06 10.34
N LEU A 142 -21.42 0.79 9.52
CA LEU A 142 -21.59 0.81 8.07
C LEU A 142 -21.31 -0.56 7.44
N ILE A 143 -20.25 -1.25 7.88
CA ILE A 143 -19.94 -2.61 7.41
C ILE A 143 -21.06 -3.59 7.79
N TYR A 144 -21.61 -3.47 9.00
CA TYR A 144 -22.75 -4.27 9.45
C TYR A 144 -24.01 -4.01 8.61
N ALA A 145 -24.27 -2.75 8.24
CA ALA A 145 -25.38 -2.39 7.35
C ALA A 145 -25.17 -2.92 5.92
N LEU A 146 -23.95 -2.84 5.38
CA LEU A 146 -23.59 -3.39 4.07
C LEU A 146 -23.77 -4.92 4.01
N ALA A 147 -23.38 -5.60 5.10
CA ALA A 147 -23.51 -7.03 5.19
C ALA A 147 -24.98 -7.49 5.29
N GLN A 148 -25.82 -6.78 6.05
CA GLN A 148 -27.26 -7.05 6.12
C GLN A 148 -27.99 -6.85 4.79
N ASN A 149 -27.54 -5.88 3.99
CA ASN A 149 -28.12 -5.60 2.68
C ASN A 149 -27.50 -6.46 1.56
N ASN A 150 -26.72 -7.48 1.90
CA ASN A 150 -26.07 -8.39 0.95
C ASN A 150 -25.28 -7.65 -0.16
N CYS A 151 -24.63 -6.54 0.17
CA CYS A 151 -23.90 -5.71 -0.78
C CYS A 151 -22.57 -6.31 -1.29
N GLY A 152 -22.31 -7.58 -0.95
CA GLY A 152 -21.14 -8.34 -1.38
C GLY A 152 -20.67 -9.34 -0.33
N ALA A 153 -20.06 -10.45 -0.77
CA ALA A 153 -19.54 -11.51 0.10
C ALA A 153 -18.45 -11.01 1.06
N GLN A 154 -17.74 -9.94 0.71
CA GLN A 154 -16.71 -9.31 1.53
C GLN A 154 -17.25 -8.72 2.83
N TYR A 155 -18.51 -8.24 2.85
CA TYR A 155 -19.12 -7.66 4.05
C TYR A 155 -19.75 -8.75 4.93
N GLN A 156 -20.27 -9.82 4.31
CA GLN A 156 -20.81 -10.98 5.02
C GLN A 156 -19.72 -11.72 5.82
N ALA A 157 -18.49 -11.80 5.30
CA ALA A 157 -17.34 -12.34 6.03
C ALA A 157 -17.00 -11.54 7.31
N ALA A 158 -17.30 -10.24 7.35
CA ALA A 158 -17.06 -9.38 8.51
C ALA A 158 -18.06 -9.64 9.67
N LEU A 159 -19.24 -10.22 9.39
CA LEU A 159 -20.23 -10.59 10.41
C LEU A 159 -19.84 -11.85 11.19
N GLY A 160 -19.15 -12.79 10.54
CA GLY A 160 -18.70 -14.04 11.16
C GLY A 160 -17.54 -13.88 12.15
N GLN A 161 -16.91 -12.70 12.19
CA GLN A 161 -15.76 -12.42 13.05
C GLN A 161 -16.10 -11.53 14.25
N GLY A 162 -17.40 -11.31 14.49
CA GLY A 162 -17.96 -10.46 15.53
C GLY A 162 -18.47 -11.21 16.77
N SER A 163 -17.94 -12.39 17.10
CA SER A 163 -18.11 -13.02 18.41
C SER A 163 -17.14 -14.19 18.56
N GLY A 164 -16.15 -14.04 19.43
CA GLY A 164 -15.35 -15.16 19.92
C GLY A 164 -14.09 -15.43 19.11
N GLY A 165 -12.94 -15.11 19.71
CA GLY A 165 -11.64 -15.58 19.24
C GLY A 165 -11.46 -17.09 19.40
N GLY A 166 -10.57 -17.63 18.56
CA GLY A 166 -9.90 -18.91 18.76
C GLY A 166 -10.28 -19.97 17.73
N GLY A 167 -9.42 -20.16 16.73
CA GLY A 167 -9.39 -21.42 15.98
C GLY A 167 -8.75 -22.53 16.82
N GLY A 168 -9.17 -23.77 16.56
CA GLY A 168 -8.44 -24.99 16.92
C GLY A 168 -9.06 -25.84 18.04
N TYR A 169 -9.55 -27.02 17.63
CA TYR A 169 -9.59 -28.29 18.36
C TYR A 169 -9.96 -28.29 19.86
N GLY A 170 -11.18 -28.78 20.14
CA GLY A 170 -11.44 -29.62 21.31
C GLY A 170 -11.82 -28.93 22.62
N ASN A 171 -12.79 -29.57 23.26
CA ASN A 171 -13.14 -29.54 24.68
C ASN A 171 -14.26 -28.57 25.14
N GLN A 172 -15.26 -29.21 25.72
CA GLN A 172 -16.51 -28.73 26.28
C GLN A 172 -16.23 -28.19 27.69
N ASN A 173 -16.42 -26.89 27.90
CA ASN A 173 -16.93 -26.26 29.13
C ASN A 173 -16.45 -24.81 29.21
N ARG A 174 -17.29 -23.87 28.77
CA ARG A 174 -17.22 -22.48 29.23
C ARG A 174 -18.47 -22.19 30.05
N ARG A 175 -18.32 -22.24 31.38
CA ARG A 175 -19.31 -21.70 32.30
C ARG A 175 -19.32 -20.15 32.21
N PRO A 176 -20.48 -19.50 32.37
CA PRO A 176 -20.57 -18.04 32.36
C PRO A 176 -19.89 -17.43 33.61
N ARG A 177 -19.13 -16.35 33.42
CA ARG A 177 -18.47 -15.60 34.51
C ARG A 177 -19.49 -14.77 35.27
N ASN A 178 -19.37 -14.75 36.60
CA ASN A 178 -20.33 -14.10 37.50
C ASN A 178 -19.89 -12.67 37.90
N PHE A 179 -20.89 -11.84 38.22
CA PHE A 179 -20.80 -10.40 38.53
C PHE A 179 -19.76 -10.01 39.59
N ILE A 180 -19.47 -10.88 40.56
CA ILE A 180 -18.51 -10.58 41.65
C ILE A 180 -17.06 -10.46 41.13
N GLU A 181 -16.69 -11.17 40.06
CA GLU A 181 -15.35 -11.09 39.45
C GLU A 181 -15.12 -9.80 38.64
N GLN A 182 -16.19 -9.10 38.23
CA GLN A 182 -16.09 -7.77 37.60
C GLN A 182 -16.00 -6.65 38.62
N LEU A 183 -16.47 -6.87 39.85
CA LEU A 183 -16.51 -5.85 40.90
C LEU A 183 -15.27 -5.85 41.79
N PHE A 184 -14.70 -7.02 42.06
CA PHE A 184 -13.48 -7.18 42.84
C PHE A 184 -12.46 -7.97 42.01
N GLY A 185 -11.64 -7.26 41.24
CA GLY A 185 -10.62 -7.89 40.39
C GLY A 185 -9.78 -8.91 41.16
N VAL A 186 -9.45 -10.01 40.49
CA VAL A 186 -8.63 -11.11 41.04
C VAL A 186 -7.28 -10.61 41.57
N PRO A 187 -6.83 -11.06 42.75
CA PRO A 187 -5.48 -10.76 43.24
C PRO A 187 -4.45 -11.35 42.28
N ARG A 188 -3.50 -10.52 41.87
CA ARG A 188 -2.44 -10.87 40.93
C ARG A 188 -1.27 -11.47 41.71
N GLU A 189 -1.20 -12.80 41.80
CA GLU A 189 0.06 -13.48 42.10
C GLU A 189 1.03 -13.29 40.93
N GLU A 190 2.32 -13.12 41.24
CA GLU A 190 3.40 -12.80 40.31
C GLU A 190 3.32 -13.57 38.98
N ALA A 191 2.99 -12.84 37.92
CA ALA A 191 3.10 -13.33 36.56
C ALA A 191 4.53 -13.05 36.06
N GLU A 192 5.23 -14.14 35.74
CA GLU A 192 6.29 -14.25 34.71
C GLU A 192 6.08 -13.26 33.55
N PRO A 193 7.16 -12.80 32.88
CA PRO A 193 7.07 -11.74 31.88
C PRO A 193 6.13 -12.17 30.75
N LEU A 194 4.93 -11.61 30.75
CA LEU A 194 4.00 -11.73 29.65
C LEU A 194 4.64 -11.03 28.44
N ASP A 195 5.07 -11.82 27.47
CA ASP A 195 5.24 -11.37 26.09
C ASP A 195 3.98 -10.61 25.70
N VAL A 196 4.10 -9.29 25.65
CA VAL A 196 3.10 -8.42 25.03
C VAL A 196 3.21 -8.70 23.52
N GLN A 197 2.63 -9.80 23.07
CA GLN A 197 2.34 -9.98 21.66
C GLN A 197 1.41 -8.83 21.30
N PRO A 198 1.81 -7.91 20.40
CA PRO A 198 0.95 -6.83 19.99
C PRO A 198 -0.36 -7.47 19.49
N LEU A 199 -1.50 -6.99 20.00
CA LEU A 199 -2.80 -7.25 19.38
C LEU A 199 -2.67 -6.87 17.90
N GLU A 200 -2.46 -7.87 17.03
CA GLU A 200 -2.50 -7.68 15.58
C GLU A 200 -3.92 -7.23 15.26
N MET A 201 -4.09 -5.92 15.08
CA MET A 201 -5.23 -5.36 14.38
C MET A 201 -5.41 -6.17 13.09
N PRO A 202 -6.65 -6.51 12.67
CA PRO A 202 -6.85 -7.21 11.41
C PRO A 202 -6.17 -6.39 10.32
N LYS A 203 -5.04 -6.89 9.81
CA LYS A 203 -4.32 -6.29 8.70
C LYS A 203 -5.32 -6.29 7.56
N VAL A 204 -5.85 -5.11 7.23
CA VAL A 204 -6.60 -4.93 5.99
C VAL A 204 -5.76 -5.54 4.89
N SER A 205 -6.31 -6.51 4.15
CA SER A 205 -5.54 -7.17 3.10
C SER A 205 -5.19 -6.12 2.06
N THR A 206 -3.95 -5.69 2.07
CA THR A 206 -3.40 -4.80 1.04
C THR A 206 -2.82 -5.66 -0.06
N TYR A 207 -2.29 -5.04 -1.10
CA TYR A 207 -1.53 -5.73 -2.13
C TYR A 207 -0.08 -5.28 -2.10
N ARG A 208 0.83 -6.20 -2.36
CA ARG A 208 2.16 -5.87 -2.86
C ARG A 208 2.07 -5.82 -4.38
N THR A 209 2.53 -4.73 -4.96
CA THR A 209 2.62 -4.57 -6.41
C THR A 209 4.08 -4.70 -6.83
N VAL A 210 4.31 -5.44 -7.90
CA VAL A 210 5.64 -5.72 -8.44
C VAL A 210 5.61 -5.49 -9.94
N CYS A 211 6.69 -4.93 -10.46
CA CYS A 211 6.89 -4.76 -11.89
C CYS A 211 7.65 -5.97 -12.41
N VAL A 212 7.06 -6.70 -13.35
CA VAL A 212 7.63 -7.90 -13.95
C VAL A 212 8.06 -7.60 -15.37
N ARG A 213 9.31 -7.88 -15.68
CA ARG A 213 9.84 -7.82 -17.04
C ARG A 213 9.44 -9.09 -17.80
N THR A 214 8.74 -8.94 -18.92
CA THR A 214 8.13 -10.09 -19.61
C THR A 214 9.14 -10.96 -20.36
N CYS A 215 10.32 -10.44 -20.72
CA CYS A 215 11.33 -11.21 -21.45
C CYS A 215 12.13 -12.22 -20.61
N ASP A 216 12.15 -12.11 -19.28
CA ASP A 216 12.88 -13.05 -18.40
C ASP A 216 12.20 -13.31 -17.04
N GLY A 217 11.01 -12.74 -16.82
CA GLY A 217 10.25 -12.89 -15.59
C GLY A 217 10.91 -12.25 -14.36
N PHE A 218 11.97 -11.45 -14.52
CA PHE A 218 12.53 -10.71 -13.39
C PHE A 218 11.50 -9.73 -12.83
N PHE A 219 11.48 -9.54 -11.51
CA PHE A 219 10.55 -8.64 -10.86
C PHE A 219 11.19 -7.79 -9.77
N PHE A 220 10.67 -6.58 -9.60
CA PHE A 220 11.07 -5.66 -8.53
C PHE A 220 9.84 -4.97 -7.92
N PRO A 221 9.87 -4.58 -6.63
CA PRO A 221 8.72 -4.02 -5.95
C PRO A 221 8.40 -2.58 -6.41
N ILE A 222 7.11 -2.28 -6.52
CA ILE A 222 6.59 -0.92 -6.74
C ILE A 222 5.99 -0.38 -5.44
N SER A 223 4.98 -1.07 -4.89
CA SER A 223 4.36 -0.71 -3.61
C SER A 223 4.30 -1.91 -2.66
N PHE A 224 4.60 -1.68 -1.38
CA PHE A 224 4.52 -2.72 -0.35
C PHE A 224 3.12 -2.88 0.26
N ALA A 225 2.28 -1.86 0.13
CA ALA A 225 0.90 -1.84 0.62
C ALA A 225 0.06 -0.92 -0.26
N ALA A 226 -0.59 -1.49 -1.28
CA ALA A 226 -1.45 -0.80 -2.23
C ALA A 226 -2.90 -1.27 -2.11
N THR A 227 -3.83 -0.39 -2.48
CA THR A 227 -5.22 -0.74 -2.79
C THR A 227 -5.38 -0.88 -4.31
N PRO A 228 -6.41 -1.59 -4.81
CA PRO A 228 -6.64 -1.72 -6.25
C PRO A 228 -6.72 -0.37 -7.01
N ALA A 229 -7.18 0.69 -6.34
CA ALA A 229 -7.22 2.04 -6.92
C ALA A 229 -5.83 2.59 -7.32
N LYS A 230 -4.74 2.07 -6.73
CA LYS A 230 -3.36 2.45 -7.07
C LYS A 230 -2.76 1.65 -8.22
N PHE A 231 -3.40 0.57 -8.68
CA PHE A 231 -2.78 -0.31 -9.68
C PHE A 231 -2.48 0.40 -11.00
N GLY A 232 -3.35 1.32 -11.43
CA GLY A 232 -3.09 2.13 -12.63
C GLY A 232 -1.86 3.04 -12.50
N SER A 233 -1.67 3.69 -11.34
CA SER A 233 -0.48 4.53 -11.11
C SER A 233 0.79 3.70 -10.98
N ASP A 234 0.69 2.54 -10.33
CA ASP A 234 1.80 1.62 -10.12
C ASP A 234 2.24 0.98 -11.45
N GLU A 235 1.30 0.65 -12.35
CA GLU A 235 1.57 0.18 -13.72
C GLU A 235 2.31 1.24 -14.52
N ALA A 236 1.84 2.50 -14.48
CA ALA A 236 2.53 3.59 -15.15
C ALA A 236 3.94 3.79 -14.58
N GLN A 237 4.14 3.63 -13.26
CA GLN A 237 5.47 3.69 -12.65
C GLN A 237 6.37 2.53 -13.10
N CYS A 238 5.83 1.31 -13.15
CA CYS A 238 6.51 0.12 -13.64
C CYS A 238 7.06 0.35 -15.07
N GLN A 239 6.21 0.83 -15.97
CA GLN A 239 6.59 1.10 -17.36
C GLN A 239 7.65 2.20 -17.47
N ARG A 240 7.53 3.28 -16.69
CA ARG A 240 8.54 4.36 -16.65
C ARG A 240 9.90 3.89 -16.16
N GLN A 241 9.94 2.95 -15.21
CA GLN A 241 11.19 2.42 -14.66
C GLN A 241 11.89 1.41 -15.59
N CYS A 242 11.18 0.87 -16.58
CA CYS A 242 11.73 -0.10 -17.53
C CYS A 242 11.41 0.25 -18.99
N PRO A 243 11.94 1.36 -19.55
CA PRO A 243 11.67 1.75 -20.93
C PRO A 243 12.37 0.87 -21.98
N GLY A 244 13.42 0.13 -21.62
CA GLY A 244 14.19 -0.71 -22.55
C GLY A 244 13.53 -2.04 -22.94
N THR A 245 12.41 -2.39 -22.33
CA THR A 245 11.75 -3.69 -22.51
C THR A 245 10.30 -3.63 -22.03
N GLU A 246 9.47 -4.60 -22.41
CA GLU A 246 8.12 -4.68 -21.89
C GLU A 246 8.13 -5.13 -20.42
N ALA A 247 7.55 -4.32 -19.56
CA ALA A 247 7.32 -4.63 -18.16
C ALA A 247 5.85 -4.36 -17.80
N ARG A 248 5.27 -5.24 -16.97
CA ARG A 248 3.86 -5.19 -16.57
C ARG A 248 3.73 -5.33 -15.05
N LEU A 249 2.70 -4.72 -14.48
CA LEU A 249 2.41 -4.84 -13.06
C LEU A 249 1.72 -6.15 -12.74
N PHE A 250 2.19 -6.80 -11.68
CA PHE A 250 1.51 -7.91 -11.02
C PHE A 250 1.29 -7.56 -9.55
N ALA A 251 0.24 -8.11 -8.97
CA ALA A 251 -0.10 -7.87 -7.57
C ALA A 251 -0.48 -9.17 -6.85
N TYR A 252 -0.11 -9.27 -5.58
CA TYR A 252 -0.51 -10.36 -4.68
C TYR A 252 -0.86 -9.78 -3.31
N ARG A 253 -1.67 -10.51 -2.53
CA ARG A 253 -2.16 -10.06 -1.23
C ARG A 253 -1.03 -9.97 -0.21
N ASN A 254 -1.10 -8.92 0.60
CA ASN A 254 -0.21 -8.68 1.72
C ASN A 254 -1.04 -8.38 2.98
N PRO A 255 -0.94 -9.20 4.05
CA PRO A 255 -0.02 -10.34 4.22
C PRO A 255 -0.51 -11.64 3.55
N GLY A 256 0.36 -12.64 3.44
CA GLY A 256 -0.01 -14.05 3.24
C GLY A 256 0.27 -14.66 1.85
N GLU A 257 0.44 -13.86 0.82
CA GLU A 257 0.81 -14.34 -0.52
C GLU A 257 2.23 -13.92 -0.91
N ASP A 258 2.73 -14.51 -1.99
CA ASP A 258 4.03 -14.21 -2.58
C ASP A 258 3.92 -14.07 -4.11
N ILE A 259 5.07 -13.95 -4.78
CA ILE A 259 5.12 -13.75 -6.23
C ILE A 259 4.46 -14.88 -7.03
N ASN A 260 4.45 -16.12 -6.52
CA ASN A 260 3.88 -17.27 -7.23
C ASN A 260 2.36 -17.16 -7.40
N GLN A 261 1.69 -16.42 -6.51
CA GLN A 261 0.26 -16.13 -6.54
C GLN A 261 -0.05 -14.78 -7.19
N ALA A 262 0.95 -14.07 -7.71
CA ALA A 262 0.75 -12.74 -8.27
C ALA A 262 -0.05 -12.78 -9.57
N VAL A 263 -0.96 -11.82 -9.71
CA VAL A 263 -1.87 -11.70 -10.85
C VAL A 263 -1.73 -10.30 -11.46
N GLY A 264 -1.63 -10.24 -12.79
CA GLY A 264 -1.58 -8.99 -13.53
C GLY A 264 -2.92 -8.27 -13.52
N ILE A 265 -2.93 -7.00 -13.91
CA ILE A 265 -4.17 -6.18 -13.99
C ILE A 265 -5.22 -6.82 -14.91
N ASN A 266 -4.77 -7.54 -15.93
CA ASN A 266 -5.60 -8.28 -16.87
C ASN A 266 -6.05 -9.68 -16.37
N GLY A 267 -5.76 -10.04 -15.12
CA GLY A 267 -6.09 -11.35 -14.56
C GLY A 267 -5.11 -12.47 -14.90
N GLN A 268 -4.05 -12.19 -15.68
CA GLN A 268 -3.05 -13.21 -16.03
C GLN A 268 -2.18 -13.55 -14.81
N PRO A 269 -2.06 -14.83 -14.40
CA PRO A 269 -1.14 -15.21 -13.34
C PRO A 269 0.32 -15.03 -13.78
N TYR A 270 1.18 -14.56 -12.88
CA TYR A 270 2.62 -14.41 -13.15
C TYR A 270 3.26 -15.75 -13.58
N MET A 271 2.91 -16.83 -12.89
CA MET A 271 3.40 -18.18 -13.20
C MET A 271 2.94 -18.75 -14.54
N SER A 272 1.98 -18.10 -15.21
CA SER A 272 1.56 -18.47 -16.57
C SER A 272 2.46 -17.89 -17.67
N LEU A 273 3.37 -16.97 -17.33
CA LEU A 273 4.33 -16.44 -18.30
C LEU A 273 5.32 -17.54 -18.69
N PRO A 274 5.61 -17.73 -20.00
CA PRO A 274 6.64 -18.68 -20.43
C PRO A 274 8.02 -18.41 -19.80
N THR A 275 8.27 -17.16 -19.45
CA THR A 275 9.50 -16.64 -18.85
C THR A 275 9.44 -16.52 -17.33
N ALA A 276 8.36 -16.97 -16.68
CA ALA A 276 8.22 -16.88 -15.23
C ALA A 276 9.44 -17.49 -14.52
N LEU A 277 10.07 -16.70 -13.64
CA LEU A 277 11.26 -17.07 -12.87
C LEU A 277 12.48 -17.46 -13.72
N LEU A 278 12.52 -17.14 -15.02
CA LEU A 278 13.64 -17.48 -15.90
C LEU A 278 14.95 -16.83 -15.43
N PHE A 279 14.88 -15.59 -14.91
CA PHE A 279 16.01 -14.88 -14.31
C PHE A 279 16.73 -15.64 -13.17
N LYS A 280 16.07 -16.62 -12.54
CA LYS A 280 16.68 -17.48 -11.51
C LYS A 280 17.55 -18.59 -12.11
N LYS A 281 17.34 -18.92 -13.38
CA LYS A 281 17.99 -20.04 -14.09
C LYS A 281 19.07 -19.54 -15.03
N GLU A 282 18.81 -18.44 -15.74
CA GLU A 282 19.74 -17.87 -16.71
C GLU A 282 19.65 -16.34 -16.78
N TYR A 283 20.71 -15.73 -17.28
CA TYR A 283 20.78 -14.30 -17.55
C TYR A 283 20.54 -14.02 -19.03
N VAL A 284 19.41 -13.38 -19.35
CA VAL A 284 19.06 -12.99 -20.71
C VAL A 284 19.67 -11.61 -21.02
N ALA A 285 20.83 -11.58 -21.65
CA ALA A 285 21.60 -10.34 -21.85
C ALA A 285 20.85 -9.23 -22.60
N ALA A 286 19.95 -9.59 -23.52
CA ALA A 286 19.13 -8.63 -24.26
C ALA A 286 17.96 -8.05 -23.44
N CYS A 287 17.65 -8.64 -22.29
CA CYS A 287 16.51 -8.29 -21.45
C CYS A 287 16.99 -7.31 -20.36
N THR A 288 16.90 -6.01 -20.63
CA THR A 288 17.32 -4.94 -19.71
C THR A 288 16.33 -3.77 -19.71
N CYS A 289 16.16 -3.12 -18.57
CA CYS A 289 15.32 -1.93 -18.44
C CYS A 289 15.97 -0.68 -19.06
N ARG A 290 17.29 -0.71 -19.28
CA ARG A 290 18.00 0.36 -20.00
C ARG A 290 17.99 0.06 -21.51
N PRO A 291 17.50 0.97 -22.36
CA PRO A 291 17.57 0.81 -23.81
C PRO A 291 19.02 0.60 -24.30
N ALA A 292 19.19 -0.23 -25.33
CA ALA A 292 20.49 -0.49 -25.93
C ALA A 292 21.06 0.80 -26.56
N GLY A 293 22.34 1.07 -26.33
CA GLY A 293 23.04 2.24 -26.89
C GLY A 293 22.70 3.58 -26.23
N MET A 294 21.90 3.60 -25.16
CA MET A 294 21.56 4.83 -24.42
C MET A 294 22.08 4.80 -22.98
N SER A 295 22.45 5.97 -22.46
CA SER A 295 22.67 6.17 -21.02
C SER A 295 21.33 6.24 -20.28
N TRP A 296 21.34 6.04 -18.95
CA TRP A 296 20.13 6.24 -18.14
C TRP A 296 19.62 7.69 -18.18
N ALA A 297 20.53 8.67 -18.26
CA ALA A 297 20.16 10.07 -18.42
C ALA A 297 19.40 10.32 -19.74
N GLN A 298 19.83 9.67 -20.84
CA GLN A 298 19.12 9.75 -22.12
C GLN A 298 17.77 9.02 -22.09
N ALA A 299 17.73 7.83 -21.48
CA ALA A 299 16.52 7.01 -21.42
C ALA A 299 15.42 7.61 -20.55
N LEU A 300 15.78 8.37 -19.51
CA LEU A 300 14.85 8.99 -18.57
C LEU A 300 14.67 10.50 -18.81
N GLY A 301 15.56 11.14 -19.57
CA GLY A 301 15.60 12.60 -19.74
C GLY A 301 14.43 13.23 -20.48
N GLY A 302 13.57 12.43 -21.12
CA GLY A 302 12.31 12.88 -21.72
C GLY A 302 11.12 12.92 -20.75
N GLN A 303 11.30 12.51 -19.48
CA GLN A 303 10.25 12.50 -18.48
C GLN A 303 10.41 13.67 -17.52
N GLU A 304 9.35 14.45 -17.34
CA GLU A 304 9.31 15.49 -16.30
C GLU A 304 9.38 14.83 -14.92
N ASP A 305 10.44 15.14 -14.16
CA ASP A 305 10.57 14.70 -12.78
C ASP A 305 9.62 15.50 -11.90
N GLN A 306 8.51 14.86 -11.51
CA GLN A 306 7.47 15.44 -10.67
C GLN A 306 7.93 15.72 -9.23
N THR A 307 9.13 15.28 -8.85
CA THR A 307 9.70 15.58 -7.54
C THR A 307 10.43 16.93 -7.51
N LEU A 308 10.80 17.47 -8.68
CA LEU A 308 11.49 18.75 -8.79
C LEU A 308 10.60 19.92 -8.36
N ARG A 309 11.14 20.75 -7.49
CA ARG A 309 10.51 21.98 -7.00
C ARG A 309 11.27 23.19 -7.49
N LYS A 310 10.59 24.34 -7.49
CA LYS A 310 11.23 25.63 -7.79
C LYS A 310 12.33 25.89 -6.77
N GLY A 311 13.58 25.98 -7.24
CA GLY A 311 14.77 26.20 -6.40
C GLY A 311 15.69 24.99 -6.32
N ASP A 312 15.27 23.82 -6.81
CA ASP A 312 16.15 22.65 -6.89
C ASP A 312 17.24 22.87 -7.95
N ILE A 313 18.47 22.50 -7.60
CA ILE A 313 19.61 22.57 -8.52
C ILE A 313 19.69 21.23 -9.25
N VAL A 314 19.35 21.25 -10.53
CA VAL A 314 19.51 20.07 -11.42
C VAL A 314 20.91 20.12 -12.02
N VAL A 315 21.75 19.17 -11.60
CA VAL A 315 23.09 19.00 -12.18
C VAL A 315 22.96 18.17 -13.46
N THR A 316 23.04 18.83 -14.61
CA THR A 316 23.09 18.16 -15.91
C THR A 316 24.47 17.54 -16.16
N GLU A 317 24.58 16.69 -17.16
CA GLU A 317 25.89 16.12 -17.51
C GLU A 317 26.88 17.20 -17.97
N ASP A 318 26.43 18.20 -18.72
CA ASP A 318 27.26 19.34 -19.11
C ASP A 318 27.70 20.16 -17.89
N ALA A 319 26.78 20.46 -16.96
CA ALA A 319 27.11 21.14 -15.71
C ALA A 319 28.08 20.33 -14.84
N SER A 320 27.93 19.00 -14.79
CA SER A 320 28.87 18.11 -14.10
C SER A 320 30.26 18.18 -14.71
N ARG A 321 30.34 18.16 -16.05
CA ARG A 321 31.60 18.26 -16.78
C ARG A 321 32.28 19.60 -16.55
N GLU A 322 31.52 20.70 -16.55
CA GLU A 322 32.04 22.03 -16.25
C GLU A 322 32.56 22.12 -14.81
N MET A 323 31.80 21.63 -13.83
CA MET A 323 32.22 21.61 -12.42
C MET A 323 33.40 20.68 -12.14
N ALA A 324 33.61 19.66 -12.99
CA ALA A 324 34.74 18.74 -12.90
C ALA A 324 36.03 19.32 -13.50
N GLN A 325 35.98 20.45 -14.22
CA GLN A 325 37.18 21.08 -14.74
C GLN A 325 38.02 21.68 -13.60
N PRO A 326 39.35 21.54 -13.63
CA PRO A 326 40.22 22.16 -12.63
C PRO A 326 40.05 23.69 -12.71
N ARG A 327 39.94 24.34 -11.55
CA ARG A 327 39.81 25.80 -11.49
C ARG A 327 41.04 26.43 -12.16
N PRO A 328 40.87 27.43 -13.03
CA PRO A 328 42.00 28.11 -13.64
C PRO A 328 42.91 28.69 -12.56
N ALA A 329 44.21 28.48 -12.71
CA ALA A 329 45.20 28.96 -11.75
C ALA A 329 45.13 30.48 -11.64
N THR A 330 45.03 30.99 -10.40
CA THR A 330 45.05 32.42 -10.14
C THR A 330 46.39 32.99 -10.63
N PRO A 331 46.39 34.00 -11.53
CA PRO A 331 47.63 34.58 -12.02
C PRO A 331 48.42 35.22 -10.86
N PRO A 332 49.76 35.11 -10.87
CA PRO A 332 50.57 35.67 -9.79
C PRO A 332 50.39 37.19 -9.72
N PRO A 333 50.41 37.78 -8.51
CA PRO A 333 50.23 39.21 -8.35
C PRO A 333 51.33 39.97 -9.11
N ALA A 334 50.90 40.83 -10.02
CA ALA A 334 51.80 41.68 -10.79
C ALA A 334 52.64 42.55 -9.84
N LYS A 335 53.97 42.44 -9.92
CA LYS A 335 54.88 43.38 -9.26
C LYS A 335 54.60 44.77 -9.84
N LYS A 336 54.15 45.69 -8.99
CA LYS A 336 54.10 47.12 -9.32
C LYS A 336 55.52 47.64 -9.58
N PRO A 337 55.68 48.54 -10.56
CA PRO A 337 56.97 49.06 -11.00
C PRO A 337 57.69 49.86 -9.92
#